data_AF-A0A1G2R6Z7-F1
#
_entry.id   AF-A0A1G2R6Z7-F1
#
_cell.length_a   1.000
_cell.length_b   1.000
_cell.length_c   1.000
_cell.angle_alpha   90.00
_cell.angle_beta   90.00
_cell.angle_gamma   90.00
#
_symmetry.space_group_name_H-M   'P 1'
#
loop_
_entity.id
_entity.type
_entity.pdbx_description
1 polymer ?
#
loop_
_entity_poly.entity_id
_entity_poly.type
_entity_poly.pdbx_seq_one_letter_code
_entity_poly.pdbx_strand_id
1 'polypeptide(L)'
;MKRKTSRGNAVRMTITLVFMMVLGGIFYWQTREKSEIHELTTTPSASSLPARLSLNDQFRKDTGRNYADNQILWLEQKDLTGDGMYEYVVGMAKEREAPVSSYQWQIFASDGVRYYVVYNREEGLYQAPEFHQQADINADGKEEVVVTERECGAHTCFVEVFIVQWNGTKWVNLAEGIEAFPGIFELQDENEDGIQEVRMEGGLISSLGAGLQREVTLLYAYEGPMKGYALSRTEKKQNDIYFIMLDANEALRKKEWVKAGELAKMVLENPNMTDSGMAPERSRVRIVSYAGILAMISVVAQNSDDIGRAEQIRQQLEQYREGDNPYVEAAQTLLQIYEETKDVSKACSAMETKSLAGGEAVADFFESYGYAQERMNLMNICPLLKL
;
A
#
# COMPACT_ATOMS: atom_id res chain seq x y z
N MET A 1 76.79 -12.95 -6.08
CA MET A 1 77.81 -11.91 -6.35
C MET A 1 77.43 -11.17 -7.63
N LYS A 2 77.30 -9.83 -7.55
CA LYS A 2 77.21 -8.80 -8.62
C LYS A 2 75.94 -8.65 -9.51
N ARG A 3 75.33 -7.47 -9.30
CA ARG A 3 74.36 -6.65 -10.05
C ARG A 3 74.71 -6.37 -11.52
N LYS A 4 73.68 -6.08 -12.34
CA LYS A 4 73.42 -4.81 -13.11
C LYS A 4 72.25 -5.04 -14.09
N THR A 5 71.05 -4.50 -13.87
CA THR A 5 70.50 -3.20 -14.35
C THR A 5 70.66 -2.91 -15.85
N SER A 6 69.52 -2.83 -16.56
CA SER A 6 69.30 -1.84 -17.62
C SER A 6 67.87 -1.25 -17.49
N ARG A 7 67.80 0.07 -17.64
CA ARG A 7 66.59 0.91 -17.66
C ARG A 7 66.09 1.00 -19.11
N GLY A 8 64.77 0.99 -19.31
CA GLY A 8 64.10 1.38 -20.55
C GLY A 8 62.94 2.33 -20.23
N ASN A 9 62.88 3.44 -20.97
CA ASN A 9 62.01 4.60 -20.79
C ASN A 9 60.64 4.46 -21.46
N ALA A 10 59.77 5.42 -21.13
CA ALA A 10 58.59 5.93 -21.87
C ALA A 10 57.29 5.14 -21.62
N VAL A 11 56.10 5.74 -21.48
CA VAL A 11 55.53 6.96 -22.10
C VAL A 11 54.52 7.58 -21.12
N ARG A 12 54.55 8.91 -20.94
CA ARG A 12 53.47 9.70 -20.32
C ARG A 12 52.48 10.06 -21.43
N MET A 13 51.23 9.60 -21.31
CA MET A 13 50.13 9.93 -22.22
C MET A 13 49.33 11.09 -21.60
N THR A 14 49.36 12.24 -22.27
CA THR A 14 48.60 13.45 -21.92
C THR A 14 47.20 13.30 -22.50
N ILE A 15 46.17 13.28 -21.64
CA ILE A 15 44.76 13.32 -22.06
C ILE A 15 44.34 14.79 -22.15
N THR A 16 44.08 15.25 -23.36
CA THR A 16 43.50 16.56 -23.66
C THR A 16 41.97 16.46 -23.57
N LEU A 17 41.36 17.14 -22.59
CA LEU A 17 39.91 17.35 -22.55
C LEU A 17 39.52 18.40 -23.60
N VAL A 18 38.67 18.02 -24.55
CA VAL A 18 38.01 18.93 -25.49
C VAL A 18 36.62 19.22 -24.95
N PHE A 19 36.42 20.45 -24.47
CA PHE A 19 35.13 21.05 -24.16
C PHE A 19 34.55 21.59 -25.47
N MET A 20 33.42 21.06 -25.93
CA MET A 20 32.73 21.57 -27.12
C MET A 20 31.38 22.14 -26.70
N MET A 21 31.32 23.47 -26.67
CA MET A 21 30.08 24.25 -26.62
C MET A 21 29.29 24.01 -27.92
N VAL A 22 28.00 23.70 -27.78
CA VAL A 22 27.02 23.84 -28.87
C VAL A 22 25.93 24.79 -28.39
N LEU A 23 25.99 26.02 -28.91
CA LEU A 23 24.89 26.97 -28.94
C LEU A 23 24.18 26.81 -30.29
N GLY A 24 22.86 26.69 -30.27
CA GLY A 24 22.03 26.70 -31.48
C GLY A 24 20.57 26.50 -31.13
N GLY A 25 19.85 27.59 -30.89
CA GLY A 25 18.41 27.57 -30.67
C GLY A 25 17.62 27.42 -31.97
N ILE A 26 16.35 27.02 -31.85
CA ILE A 26 15.21 27.46 -32.66
C ILE A 26 13.95 27.23 -31.83
N PHE A 27 13.10 28.26 -31.83
CA PHE A 27 11.75 28.34 -31.28
C PHE A 27 10.83 27.22 -31.79
N TYR A 28 10.03 26.61 -30.90
CA TYR A 28 8.64 26.27 -31.19
C TYR A 28 7.79 26.40 -29.91
N TRP A 29 6.77 27.25 -30.02
CA TRP A 29 5.64 27.40 -29.13
C TRP A 29 4.80 26.11 -29.13
N GLN A 30 4.24 25.68 -27.99
CA GLN A 30 2.80 25.83 -27.66
C GLN A 30 2.40 24.92 -26.48
N THR A 31 2.05 25.57 -25.37
CA THR A 31 1.11 25.18 -24.31
C THR A 31 1.16 23.76 -23.73
N ARG A 32 1.82 23.61 -22.57
CA ARG A 32 1.49 22.57 -21.59
C ARG A 32 0.86 23.25 -20.38
N GLU A 33 -0.36 22.83 -20.05
CA GLU A 33 -1.08 23.16 -18.83
C GLU A 33 -0.15 23.02 -17.62
N LYS A 34 -0.10 24.08 -16.81
CA LYS A 34 0.36 23.97 -15.43
C LYS A 34 -0.65 23.08 -14.72
N SER A 35 -0.29 21.84 -14.44
CA SER A 35 -0.91 21.11 -13.33
C SER A 35 -0.51 21.86 -12.06
N GLU A 36 -1.42 22.71 -11.57
CA GLU A 36 -1.39 23.22 -10.21
C GLU A 36 -1.42 22.02 -9.27
N ILE A 37 -0.25 21.66 -8.76
CA ILE A 37 -0.16 20.90 -7.52
C ILE A 37 -0.65 21.87 -6.45
N HIS A 38 -1.92 21.75 -6.07
CA HIS A 38 -2.41 22.32 -4.82
C HIS A 38 -1.66 21.60 -3.68
N GLU A 39 -0.57 22.19 -3.22
CA GLU A 39 -0.15 22.04 -1.84
C GLU A 39 -1.33 22.52 -0.97
N LEU A 40 -2.12 21.59 -0.45
CA LEU A 40 -3.00 21.81 0.69
C LEU A 40 -2.13 22.05 1.94
N THR A 41 -1.45 23.18 1.96
CA THR A 41 -1.07 23.81 3.22
C THR A 41 -2.27 24.63 3.66
N THR A 42 -3.24 23.97 4.30
CA THR A 42 -4.29 24.66 5.03
C THR A 42 -3.65 25.36 6.23
N THR A 43 -3.10 26.55 6.01
CA THR A 43 -2.93 27.53 7.08
C THR A 43 -4.31 27.73 7.71
N PRO A 44 -4.46 27.59 9.04
CA PRO A 44 -5.77 27.68 9.66
C PRO A 44 -6.37 29.06 9.38
N SER A 45 -7.62 29.05 8.90
CA SER A 45 -8.43 30.27 8.72
C SER A 45 -8.38 31.11 9.99
N ALA A 46 -8.09 32.40 9.85
CA ALA A 46 -8.00 33.36 10.96
C ALA A 46 -9.29 33.45 11.81
N SER A 47 -10.40 32.87 11.34
CA SER A 47 -11.68 32.82 12.06
C SER A 47 -11.73 31.85 13.25
N SER A 48 -10.78 30.92 13.41
CA SER A 48 -10.77 29.95 14.52
C SER A 48 -9.84 30.32 15.69
N LEU A 49 -8.95 31.30 15.51
CA LEU A 49 -8.00 31.73 16.54
C LEU A 49 -8.64 32.25 17.85
N PRO A 50 -9.68 33.09 17.84
CA PRO A 50 -10.27 33.63 19.07
C PRO A 50 -10.91 32.55 19.95
N ALA A 51 -11.58 31.58 19.33
CA ALA A 51 -12.21 30.46 20.03
C ALA A 51 -11.16 29.54 20.67
N ARG A 52 -10.08 29.22 19.93
CA ARG A 52 -8.96 28.40 20.45
C ARG A 52 -8.24 29.05 21.64
N LEU A 53 -8.00 30.36 21.58
CA LEU A 53 -7.39 31.10 22.70
C LEU A 53 -8.27 31.05 23.96
N SER A 54 -9.59 31.24 23.79
CA SER A 54 -10.52 31.14 24.92
C SER A 54 -10.60 29.74 25.53
N LEU A 55 -10.51 28.69 24.70
CA LEU A 55 -10.58 27.31 25.17
C LEU A 55 -9.29 26.87 25.87
N ASN A 56 -8.12 27.34 25.40
CA ASN A 56 -6.86 27.09 26.09
C ASN A 56 -6.82 27.76 27.48
N ASP A 57 -7.28 29.01 27.58
CA ASP A 57 -7.38 29.69 28.88
C ASP A 57 -8.35 29.00 29.83
N GLN A 58 -9.48 28.49 29.31
CA GLN A 58 -10.42 27.69 30.10
C GLN A 58 -9.79 26.37 30.54
N PHE A 59 -9.12 25.65 29.66
CA PHE A 59 -8.40 24.41 29.99
C PHE A 59 -7.32 24.66 31.06
N ARG A 60 -6.54 25.74 30.96
CA ARG A 60 -5.56 26.13 31.98
C ARG A 60 -6.23 26.39 33.33
N LYS A 61 -7.34 27.12 33.32
CA LYS A 61 -8.11 27.45 34.53
C LYS A 61 -8.68 26.20 35.20
N ASP A 62 -9.22 25.28 34.41
CA ASP A 62 -9.90 24.09 34.89
C ASP A 62 -8.93 23.01 35.36
N THR A 63 -7.84 22.80 34.62
CA THR A 63 -6.86 21.76 34.93
C THR A 63 -5.71 22.23 35.82
N GLY A 64 -5.51 23.55 35.96
CA GLY A 64 -4.33 24.14 36.59
C GLY A 64 -3.02 23.87 35.85
N ARG A 65 -3.08 23.29 34.63
CA ARG A 65 -1.90 22.97 33.82
C ARG A 65 -1.50 24.16 32.96
N ASN A 66 -0.21 24.46 32.96
CA ASN A 66 0.34 25.59 32.20
C ASN A 66 1.17 25.07 31.02
N TYR A 67 0.49 24.75 29.92
CA TYR A 67 1.14 24.53 28.63
C TYR A 67 1.31 25.87 27.92
N ALA A 68 2.43 26.09 27.23
CA ALA A 68 2.58 27.28 26.40
C ALA A 68 1.57 27.24 25.22
N ASP A 69 1.13 28.42 24.74
CA ASP A 69 0.11 28.49 23.67
C ASP A 69 0.53 27.73 22.40
N ASN A 70 1.83 27.68 22.12
CA ASN A 70 2.40 26.98 20.98
C ASN A 70 2.56 25.46 21.19
N GLN A 71 2.29 24.94 22.39
CA GLN A 71 2.33 23.51 22.67
C GLN A 71 1.01 22.81 22.37
N ILE A 72 -0.13 23.49 22.46
CA ILE A 72 -1.43 22.88 22.15
C ILE A 72 -1.70 23.01 20.65
N LEU A 73 -1.90 21.87 19.99
CA LEU A 73 -2.18 21.79 18.56
C LEU A 73 -3.68 21.91 18.29
N TRP A 74 -4.46 21.17 19.07
CA TRP A 74 -5.91 21.10 19.05
C TRP A 74 -6.41 20.72 20.43
N LEU A 75 -7.63 21.13 20.74
CA LEU A 75 -8.27 21.00 22.04
C LEU A 75 -9.77 20.93 21.82
N GLU A 76 -10.38 19.84 22.29
CA GLU A 76 -11.83 19.59 22.20
C GLU A 76 -12.39 19.33 23.59
N GLN A 77 -13.67 19.64 23.80
CA GLN A 77 -14.37 19.48 25.08
C GLN A 77 -15.78 18.92 24.88
N LYS A 78 -16.12 17.82 25.56
CA LYS A 78 -17.47 17.23 25.56
C LYS A 78 -17.63 16.20 26.66
N ASP A 79 -18.88 15.81 26.94
CA ASP A 79 -19.22 14.75 27.89
C ASP A 79 -19.19 13.42 27.12
N LEU A 80 -18.04 12.75 27.16
CA LEU A 80 -17.78 11.49 26.48
C LEU A 80 -18.18 10.29 27.33
N THR A 81 -18.36 10.47 28.64
CA THR A 81 -18.71 9.39 29.56
C THR A 81 -20.20 9.33 29.90
N GLY A 82 -20.96 10.38 29.58
CA GLY A 82 -22.38 10.55 29.85
C GLY A 82 -22.68 10.87 31.32
N ASP A 83 -21.69 11.33 32.09
CA ASP A 83 -21.83 11.59 33.53
C ASP A 83 -22.19 13.06 33.84
N GLY A 84 -22.36 13.89 32.81
CA GLY A 84 -22.65 15.32 32.92
C GLY A 84 -21.43 16.19 33.19
N MET A 85 -20.23 15.60 33.28
CA MET A 85 -18.95 16.30 33.32
C MET A 85 -18.31 16.27 31.94
N TYR A 86 -17.55 17.31 31.61
CA TYR A 86 -16.85 17.36 30.34
C TYR A 86 -15.44 16.76 30.47
N GLU A 87 -15.08 15.96 29.47
CA GLU A 87 -13.71 15.58 29.19
C GLU A 87 -13.04 16.60 28.26
N TYR A 88 -11.71 16.70 28.37
CA TYR A 88 -10.88 17.40 27.40
C TYR A 88 -10.07 16.40 26.58
N VAL A 89 -10.11 16.52 25.25
CA VAL A 89 -9.21 15.80 24.34
C VAL A 89 -8.18 16.80 23.83
N VAL A 90 -6.90 16.51 24.02
CA VAL A 90 -5.83 17.48 23.79
C VAL A 90 -4.68 16.86 23.01
N GLY A 91 -4.36 17.43 21.85
CA GLY A 91 -3.13 17.15 21.10
C GLY A 91 -2.09 18.21 21.37
N MET A 92 -0.86 17.79 21.67
CA MET A 92 0.19 18.72 22.11
C MET A 92 1.62 18.28 21.74
N ALA A 93 2.51 19.26 21.61
CA ALA A 93 3.95 19.04 21.61
C ALA A 93 4.46 18.85 23.05
N LYS A 94 5.27 17.80 23.27
CA LYS A 94 5.85 17.48 24.59
C LYS A 94 6.85 18.53 25.07
N GLU A 95 7.65 19.07 24.16
CA GLU A 95 8.71 20.03 24.49
C GLU A 95 8.40 21.43 23.95
N ARG A 96 8.82 22.46 24.70
CA ARG A 96 8.54 23.87 24.39
C ARG A 96 9.39 24.40 23.23
N GLU A 97 10.61 23.87 23.02
CA GLU A 97 11.64 24.45 22.14
C GLU A 97 12.61 23.45 21.45
N ALA A 98 12.34 22.13 21.43
CA ALA A 98 13.30 21.18 20.86
C ALA A 98 13.26 21.07 19.32
N PRO A 99 14.42 20.83 18.67
CA PRO A 99 14.53 20.70 17.21
C PRO A 99 13.89 19.42 16.64
N VAL A 100 13.48 18.49 17.51
CA VAL A 100 12.71 17.28 17.17
C VAL A 100 11.51 17.30 18.11
N SER A 101 10.39 17.83 17.64
CA SER A 101 9.17 17.89 18.43
C SER A 101 8.62 16.48 18.58
N SER A 102 8.69 15.94 19.80
CA SER A 102 7.87 14.80 20.17
C SER A 102 6.46 15.30 20.47
N TYR A 103 5.45 14.68 19.87
CA TYR A 103 4.05 15.01 20.12
C TYR A 103 3.37 13.91 20.94
N GLN A 104 2.20 14.24 21.49
CA GLN A 104 1.33 13.33 22.21
C GLN A 104 -0.11 13.83 22.14
N TRP A 105 -1.06 12.97 22.49
CA TRP A 105 -2.41 13.41 22.80
C TRP A 105 -3.00 12.64 23.99
N GLN A 106 -3.93 13.29 24.69
CA GLN A 106 -4.44 12.84 25.98
C GLN A 106 -5.93 13.13 26.10
N ILE A 107 -6.62 12.31 26.90
CA ILE A 107 -7.97 12.60 27.39
C ILE A 107 -7.89 12.88 28.89
N PHE A 108 -8.47 14.00 29.32
CA PHE A 108 -8.61 14.39 30.72
C PHE A 108 -10.07 14.27 31.15
N ALA A 109 -10.32 13.60 32.27
CA ALA A 109 -11.64 13.57 32.92
C ALA A 109 -11.60 14.32 34.24
N SER A 110 -12.78 14.66 34.77
CA SER A 110 -12.94 15.40 36.03
C SER A 110 -13.64 14.54 37.09
N ASP A 111 -13.19 14.62 38.33
CA ASP A 111 -13.91 14.08 39.50
C ASP A 111 -14.82 15.12 40.18
N GLY A 112 -15.04 16.27 39.53
CA GLY A 112 -15.75 17.43 40.08
C GLY A 112 -14.88 18.35 40.93
N VAL A 113 -13.64 17.95 41.26
CA VAL A 113 -12.67 18.77 41.99
C VAL A 113 -11.46 19.10 41.12
N ARG A 114 -10.98 18.14 40.33
CA ARG A 114 -9.79 18.28 39.49
C ARG A 114 -9.88 17.44 38.23
N TYR A 115 -9.12 17.87 37.22
CA TYR A 115 -8.89 17.08 36.02
C TYR A 115 -7.66 16.18 36.15
N TYR A 116 -7.76 14.96 35.63
CA TYR A 116 -6.67 13.98 35.57
C TYR A 116 -6.69 13.23 34.23
N VAL A 117 -5.53 12.72 33.82
CA VAL A 117 -5.38 11.99 32.56
C VAL A 117 -6.02 10.62 32.71
N VAL A 118 -6.93 10.28 31.81
CA VAL A 118 -7.64 8.99 31.75
C VAL A 118 -7.30 8.16 30.52
N TYR A 119 -6.79 8.81 29.47
CA TYR A 119 -6.18 8.17 28.31
C TYR A 119 -4.94 8.95 27.90
N ASN A 120 -3.88 8.24 27.55
CA ASN A 120 -2.59 8.84 27.25
C ASN A 120 -1.89 8.09 26.12
N ARG A 121 -1.77 8.74 24.97
CA ARG A 121 -0.95 8.23 23.87
C ARG A 121 0.42 8.91 23.94
N GLU A 122 1.31 8.22 24.66
CA GLU A 122 2.59 8.78 25.12
C GLU A 122 3.79 8.35 24.26
N GLU A 123 3.59 7.61 23.17
CA GLU A 123 4.67 7.26 22.26
C GLU A 123 5.24 8.53 21.60
N GLY A 124 6.56 8.57 21.41
CA GLY A 124 7.28 9.77 20.97
C GLY A 124 7.02 10.08 19.50
N LEU A 125 5.83 10.60 19.20
CA LEU A 125 5.42 10.91 17.84
C LEU A 125 6.36 11.94 17.24
N TYR A 126 6.98 11.62 16.10
CA TYR A 126 7.82 12.57 15.36
C TYR A 126 7.01 13.58 14.54
N GLN A 127 5.70 13.35 14.40
CA GLN A 127 4.76 14.23 13.71
C GLN A 127 3.53 14.49 14.58
N ALA A 128 2.90 15.64 14.35
CA ALA A 128 1.73 16.05 15.11
C ALA A 128 0.56 15.07 14.86
N PRO A 129 -0.17 14.62 15.89
CA PRO A 129 -1.39 13.86 15.71
C PRO A 129 -2.47 14.75 15.09
N GLU A 130 -3.32 14.16 14.26
CA GLU A 130 -4.42 14.84 13.59
C GLU A 130 -5.75 14.39 14.22
N PHE A 131 -6.48 15.34 14.80
CA PHE A 131 -7.84 15.12 15.27
C PHE A 131 -8.80 15.23 14.08
N HIS A 132 -9.63 14.21 13.89
CA HIS A 132 -10.60 14.16 12.80
C HIS A 132 -11.98 14.55 13.26
N GLN A 133 -12.51 13.84 14.26
CA GLN A 133 -13.85 14.09 14.76
C GLN A 133 -14.10 13.48 16.14
N GLN A 134 -15.23 13.90 16.69
CA GLN A 134 -15.80 13.38 17.92
C GLN A 134 -17.32 13.20 17.77
N ALA A 135 -17.75 11.96 17.57
CA ALA A 135 -19.12 11.59 17.26
C ALA A 135 -19.37 10.10 17.55
N ASP A 136 -20.63 9.69 17.63
CA ASP A 136 -21.04 8.28 17.62
C ASP A 136 -20.96 7.75 16.18
N ILE A 137 -19.85 7.11 15.85
CA ILE A 137 -19.53 6.60 14.51
C ILE A 137 -19.86 5.12 14.35
N ASN A 138 -20.16 4.44 15.46
CA ASN A 138 -20.51 3.02 15.48
C ASN A 138 -21.97 2.74 15.85
N ALA A 139 -22.77 3.82 15.99
CA ALA A 139 -24.19 3.83 16.28
C ALA A 139 -24.58 3.10 17.59
N ASP A 140 -23.71 3.09 18.59
CA ASP A 140 -23.97 2.45 19.88
C ASP A 140 -24.49 3.41 20.97
N GLY A 141 -24.69 4.68 20.61
CA GLY A 141 -25.17 5.73 21.51
C GLY A 141 -24.08 6.36 22.37
N LYS A 142 -22.81 6.00 22.14
CA LYS A 142 -21.65 6.61 22.78
C LYS A 142 -20.77 7.23 21.71
N GLU A 143 -19.98 8.21 22.11
CA GLU A 143 -19.14 8.91 21.15
C GLU A 143 -17.70 8.40 21.19
N GLU A 144 -17.10 8.37 20.01
CA GLU A 144 -15.70 8.06 19.79
C GLU A 144 -14.89 9.34 19.57
N VAL A 145 -13.64 9.30 20.03
CA VAL A 145 -12.60 10.25 19.64
C VAL A 145 -11.77 9.63 18.53
N VAL A 146 -11.74 10.29 17.37
CA VAL A 146 -11.01 9.81 16.19
C VAL A 146 -9.75 10.66 15.97
N VAL A 147 -8.59 10.02 16.08
CA VAL A 147 -7.28 10.64 15.88
C VAL A 147 -6.45 9.76 14.97
N THR A 148 -5.66 10.35 14.08
CA THR A 148 -4.63 9.63 13.33
C THR A 148 -3.24 10.11 13.70
N GLU A 149 -2.30 9.18 13.71
CA GLU A 149 -0.88 9.45 13.93
C GLU A 149 -0.12 9.08 12.67
N ARG A 150 0.87 9.91 12.31
CA ARG A 150 1.71 9.65 11.15
C ARG A 150 3.16 9.47 11.60
N GLU A 151 3.77 8.38 11.18
CA GLU A 151 5.19 8.12 11.40
C GLU A 151 5.90 7.91 10.07
N CYS A 152 6.99 8.66 9.84
CA CYS A 152 7.76 8.56 8.60
C CYS A 152 9.16 8.02 8.88
N GLY A 153 9.50 6.93 8.19
CA GLY A 153 10.88 6.48 8.02
C GLY A 153 11.59 7.21 6.87
N ALA A 154 12.70 6.65 6.39
CA ALA A 154 13.49 7.27 5.31
C ALA A 154 12.74 7.41 3.97
N HIS A 155 11.81 6.49 3.68
CA HIS A 155 11.15 6.39 2.37
C HIS A 155 9.66 6.04 2.43
N THR A 156 9.09 5.88 3.62
CA THR A 156 7.71 5.43 3.80
C THR A 156 7.15 6.07 5.05
N CYS A 157 5.92 6.59 4.92
CA CYS A 157 5.14 7.01 6.07
C CYS A 157 4.03 6.02 6.31
N PHE A 158 3.69 5.83 7.57
CA PHE A 158 2.59 5.03 8.06
C PHE A 158 1.58 5.97 8.71
N VAL A 159 0.30 5.63 8.59
CA VAL A 159 -0.78 6.28 9.31
C VAL A 159 -1.46 5.24 10.17
N GLU A 160 -1.41 5.45 11.47
CA GLU A 160 -2.12 4.66 12.48
C GLU A 160 -3.42 5.38 12.87
N VAL A 161 -4.50 4.61 13.03
CA VAL A 161 -5.82 5.13 13.38
C VAL A 161 -6.14 4.79 14.84
N PHE A 162 -6.61 5.79 15.57
CA PHE A 162 -7.12 5.66 16.93
C PHE A 162 -8.60 6.02 16.95
N ILE A 163 -9.44 5.09 17.38
CA ILE A 163 -10.87 5.30 17.61
C ILE A 163 -11.12 4.96 19.06
N VAL A 164 -11.12 5.98 19.92
CA VAL A 164 -11.12 5.79 21.38
C VAL A 164 -12.49 6.08 21.96
N GLN A 165 -13.06 5.09 22.64
CA GLN A 165 -14.40 5.14 23.24
C GLN A 165 -14.34 4.83 24.74
N TRP A 166 -15.21 5.45 25.53
CA TRP A 166 -15.48 5.03 26.91
C TRP A 166 -16.45 3.84 26.95
N ASN A 167 -16.00 2.68 27.43
CA ASN A 167 -16.86 1.49 27.47
C ASN A 167 -17.76 1.39 28.72
N GLY A 168 -17.77 2.41 29.59
CA GLY A 168 -18.43 2.38 30.89
C GLY A 168 -17.51 2.05 32.07
N THR A 169 -16.27 1.59 31.81
CA THR A 169 -15.29 1.26 32.86
C THR A 169 -13.87 1.75 32.52
N LYS A 170 -13.49 1.72 31.25
CA LYS A 170 -12.20 2.21 30.76
C LYS A 170 -12.32 2.75 29.34
N TRP A 171 -11.35 3.55 28.96
CA TRP A 171 -11.12 3.93 27.57
C TRP A 171 -10.55 2.73 26.80
N VAL A 172 -11.09 2.47 25.62
CA VAL A 172 -10.66 1.40 24.72
C VAL A 172 -10.41 1.96 23.33
N ASN A 173 -9.36 1.48 22.67
CA ASN A 173 -9.15 1.73 21.25
C ASN A 173 -9.89 0.66 20.44
N LEU A 174 -10.89 1.09 19.66
CA LEU A 174 -11.66 0.25 18.76
C LEU A 174 -10.93 0.03 17.43
N ALA A 175 -9.87 0.78 17.13
CA ALA A 175 -9.09 0.68 15.88
C ALA A 175 -7.71 0.03 16.10
N GLU A 176 -7.58 -0.85 17.10
CA GLU A 176 -6.29 -1.46 17.45
C GLU A 176 -5.65 -2.18 16.24
N GLY A 177 -4.44 -1.75 15.86
CA GLY A 177 -3.68 -2.34 14.75
C GLY A 177 -4.13 -1.91 13.35
N ILE A 178 -4.99 -0.90 13.24
CA ILE A 178 -5.34 -0.30 11.94
C ILE A 178 -4.23 0.68 11.53
N GLU A 179 -3.47 0.26 10.52
CA GLU A 179 -2.35 1.02 9.97
C GLU A 179 -2.33 0.88 8.43
N ALA A 180 -1.94 1.94 7.73
CA ALA A 180 -1.66 1.87 6.30
C ALA A 180 -0.46 2.73 5.88
N PHE A 181 0.20 2.34 4.80
CA PHE A 181 1.41 3.00 4.30
C PHE A 181 1.28 3.43 2.84
N PRO A 182 1.61 4.68 2.51
CA PRO A 182 1.13 5.89 3.15
C PRO A 182 -0.40 5.94 3.11
N GLY A 183 -1.01 6.10 4.29
CA GLY A 183 -2.45 6.19 4.46
C GLY A 183 -3.02 7.58 4.11
N ILE A 184 -4.05 7.62 3.27
CA ILE A 184 -5.12 8.63 3.35
C ILE A 184 -6.21 7.98 4.19
N PHE A 185 -6.58 8.65 5.28
CA PHE A 185 -7.63 8.20 6.19
C PHE A 185 -8.92 8.94 5.86
N GLU A 186 -10.01 8.19 5.78
CA GLU A 186 -11.36 8.69 5.64
C GLU A 186 -12.31 7.86 6.51
N LEU A 187 -13.36 8.51 7.01
CA LEU A 187 -14.53 7.83 7.58
C LEU A 187 -15.70 8.01 6.63
N GLN A 188 -16.37 6.91 6.31
CA GLN A 188 -17.48 6.90 5.38
C GLN A 188 -18.51 5.86 5.82
N ASP A 189 -19.78 6.21 5.80
CA ASP A 189 -20.89 5.25 5.88
C ASP A 189 -21.20 4.80 4.44
N GLU A 190 -20.66 3.65 4.02
CA GLU A 190 -20.80 3.15 2.64
C GLU A 190 -22.18 2.55 2.35
N ASN A 191 -22.88 2.10 3.38
CA ASN A 191 -24.10 1.31 3.26
C ASN A 191 -25.36 2.03 3.79
N GLU A 192 -25.20 3.25 4.31
CA GLU A 192 -26.22 4.11 4.91
C GLU A 192 -26.90 3.50 6.15
N ASP A 193 -26.18 2.68 6.93
CA ASP A 193 -26.68 2.06 8.16
C ASP A 193 -26.42 2.90 9.44
N GLY A 194 -25.72 4.03 9.30
CA GLY A 194 -25.35 4.93 10.38
C GLY A 194 -24.02 4.59 11.06
N ILE A 195 -23.35 3.50 10.66
CA ILE A 195 -22.01 3.12 11.09
C ILE A 195 -21.02 3.58 10.03
N GLN A 196 -19.99 4.30 10.43
CA GLN A 196 -18.92 4.73 9.52
C GLN A 196 -17.83 3.66 9.47
N GLU A 197 -17.51 3.18 8.28
CA GLU A 197 -16.32 2.39 7.99
C GLU A 197 -15.06 3.26 8.00
N VAL A 198 -13.94 2.65 8.44
CA VAL A 198 -12.61 3.24 8.30
C VAL A 198 -12.06 2.88 6.93
N ARG A 199 -11.79 3.91 6.13
CA ARG A 199 -11.21 3.78 4.81
C ARG A 199 -9.76 4.28 4.82
N MET A 200 -8.85 3.39 4.47
CA MET A 200 -7.42 3.65 4.39
C MET A 200 -6.92 3.43 2.96
N GLU A 201 -6.60 4.49 2.23
CA GLU A 201 -5.92 4.38 0.94
C GLU A 201 -4.41 4.42 1.11
N GLY A 202 -3.67 3.56 0.41
CA GLY A 202 -2.21 3.56 0.43
C GLY A 202 -1.61 2.54 -0.52
N GLY A 203 -0.53 1.88 -0.09
CA GLY A 203 0.20 0.86 -0.83
C GLY A 203 1.43 1.35 -1.59
N LEU A 204 1.80 2.64 -1.49
CA LEU A 204 2.88 3.26 -2.28
C LEU A 204 4.10 3.71 -1.45
N ILE A 205 5.19 2.99 -1.53
CA ILE A 205 6.49 3.33 -0.96
C ILE A 205 7.19 4.42 -1.82
N SER A 206 7.55 5.53 -1.19
CA SER A 206 8.29 6.66 -1.80
C SER A 206 9.79 6.36 -1.97
N SER A 207 10.11 5.29 -2.70
CA SER A 207 11.48 4.87 -3.00
C SER A 207 11.61 4.48 -4.47
N LEU A 208 12.66 4.96 -5.15
CA LEU A 208 12.98 4.52 -6.52
C LEU A 208 13.19 3.00 -6.61
N GLY A 209 13.70 2.37 -5.54
CA GLY A 209 13.92 0.92 -5.49
C GLY A 209 12.65 0.10 -5.23
N ALA A 210 11.54 0.74 -4.84
CA ALA A 210 10.28 0.04 -4.58
C ALA A 210 9.72 -0.62 -5.85
N GLY A 211 10.04 -0.04 -7.01
CA GLY A 211 9.67 -0.53 -8.34
C GLY A 211 8.20 -0.30 -8.69
N LEU A 212 7.59 -1.24 -9.42
CA LEU A 212 6.17 -1.17 -9.73
C LEU A 212 5.38 -1.27 -8.43
N GLN A 213 4.29 -0.52 -8.28
CA GLN A 213 3.48 -0.47 -7.05
C GLN A 213 1.99 -0.39 -7.39
N ARG A 214 1.15 -0.85 -6.48
CA ARG A 214 -0.32 -0.80 -6.63
C ARG A 214 -0.92 -0.12 -5.43
N GLU A 215 -1.75 0.88 -5.70
CA GLU A 215 -2.60 1.48 -4.69
C GLU A 215 -3.61 0.45 -4.17
N VAL A 216 -3.77 0.43 -2.85
CA VAL A 216 -4.75 -0.40 -2.16
C VAL A 216 -5.63 0.49 -1.28
N THR A 217 -6.91 0.17 -1.22
CA THR A 217 -7.84 0.72 -0.24
C THR A 217 -8.21 -0.40 0.72
N LEU A 218 -7.94 -0.21 2.00
CA LEU A 218 -8.33 -1.10 3.07
C LEU A 218 -9.56 -0.51 3.74
N LEU A 219 -10.64 -1.29 3.80
CA LEU A 219 -11.85 -0.91 4.51
C LEU A 219 -11.99 -1.77 5.75
N TYR A 220 -12.24 -1.11 6.87
CA TYR A 220 -12.48 -1.75 8.15
C TYR A 220 -13.90 -1.44 8.59
N ALA A 221 -14.65 -2.48 8.92
CA ALA A 221 -16.01 -2.38 9.43
C ALA A 221 -16.03 -2.65 10.93
N TYR A 222 -16.97 -2.04 11.64
CA TYR A 222 -17.17 -2.29 13.06
C TYR A 222 -17.80 -3.68 13.29
N GLU A 223 -17.13 -4.54 14.07
CA GLU A 223 -17.61 -5.89 14.43
C GLU A 223 -18.17 -5.97 15.86
N GLY A 224 -18.45 -4.83 16.49
CA GLY A 224 -19.00 -4.73 17.84
C GLY A 224 -17.95 -4.49 18.94
N PRO A 225 -18.41 -4.26 20.18
CA PRO A 225 -17.60 -3.64 21.24
C PRO A 225 -16.44 -4.51 21.76
N MET A 226 -16.47 -5.82 21.50
CA MET A 226 -15.38 -6.73 21.88
C MET A 226 -14.28 -6.83 20.84
N LYS A 227 -14.59 -6.55 19.57
CA LYS A 227 -13.67 -6.70 18.45
C LYS A 227 -13.20 -5.37 17.88
N GLY A 228 -14.01 -4.32 18.00
CA GLY A 228 -13.75 -3.05 17.36
C GLY A 228 -13.87 -3.15 15.84
N TYR A 229 -13.08 -2.35 15.15
CA TYR A 229 -12.98 -2.33 13.70
C TYR A 229 -12.05 -3.45 13.21
N ALA A 230 -12.49 -4.20 12.20
CA ALA A 230 -11.73 -5.27 11.58
C ALA A 230 -11.73 -5.13 10.06
N LEU A 231 -10.66 -5.60 9.40
CA LEU A 231 -10.52 -5.54 7.95
C LEU A 231 -11.66 -6.32 7.28
N SER A 232 -12.56 -5.60 6.62
CA SER A 232 -13.73 -6.17 5.95
C SER A 232 -13.45 -6.38 4.46
N ARG A 233 -12.72 -5.45 3.82
CA ARG A 233 -12.49 -5.45 2.38
C ARG A 233 -11.13 -4.85 2.03
N THR A 234 -10.51 -5.41 0.99
CA THR A 234 -9.32 -4.83 0.35
C THR A 234 -9.61 -4.61 -1.12
N GLU A 235 -9.58 -3.36 -1.52
CA GLU A 235 -9.71 -2.96 -2.92
C GLU A 235 -8.33 -2.66 -3.48
N LYS A 236 -8.12 -3.08 -4.71
CA LYS A 236 -6.82 -3.12 -5.36
C LYS A 236 -6.96 -2.44 -6.71
N LYS A 237 -6.24 -1.36 -6.95
CA LYS A 237 -6.36 -0.62 -8.21
C LYS A 237 -5.77 -1.42 -9.38
N GLN A 238 -6.59 -1.84 -10.33
CA GLN A 238 -6.18 -2.74 -11.42
C GLN A 238 -5.85 -1.97 -12.71
N ASN A 239 -4.62 -1.45 -12.81
CA ASN A 239 -4.18 -0.66 -13.97
C ASN A 239 -2.98 -1.24 -14.71
N ASP A 240 -2.46 -2.40 -14.30
CA ASP A 240 -1.29 -3.04 -14.92
C ASP A 240 -1.52 -4.55 -15.06
N ILE A 241 -1.23 -5.10 -16.25
CA ILE A 241 -1.35 -6.54 -16.53
C ILE A 241 -0.60 -7.42 -15.52
N TYR A 242 0.49 -6.91 -14.92
CA TYR A 242 1.24 -7.62 -13.90
C TYR A 242 0.37 -7.93 -12.67
N PHE A 243 -0.35 -6.92 -12.17
CA PHE A 243 -1.22 -7.06 -11.00
C PHE A 243 -2.43 -7.94 -11.27
N ILE A 244 -2.99 -7.83 -12.47
CA ILE A 244 -4.15 -8.65 -12.85
C ILE A 244 -3.76 -10.12 -12.97
N MET A 245 -2.57 -10.39 -13.51
CA MET A 245 -2.01 -11.74 -13.54
C MET A 245 -1.75 -12.28 -12.12
N LEU A 246 -1.22 -11.47 -11.19
CA LEU A 246 -1.08 -11.87 -9.79
C LEU A 246 -2.42 -12.15 -9.12
N ASP A 247 -3.44 -11.32 -9.36
CA ASP A 247 -4.78 -11.51 -8.82
C ASP A 247 -5.44 -12.77 -9.42
N ALA A 248 -5.19 -13.10 -10.69
CA ALA A 248 -5.63 -14.35 -11.31
C ALA A 248 -4.94 -15.58 -10.65
N ASN A 249 -3.66 -15.47 -10.36
CA ASN A 249 -2.88 -16.50 -9.69
C ASN A 249 -3.42 -16.77 -8.27
N GLU A 250 -3.70 -15.70 -7.52
CA GLU A 250 -4.31 -15.78 -6.19
C GLU A 250 -5.73 -16.36 -6.24
N ALA A 251 -6.54 -15.99 -7.24
CA ALA A 251 -7.86 -16.57 -7.46
C ALA A 251 -7.78 -18.10 -7.70
N LEU A 252 -6.77 -18.58 -8.43
CA LEU A 252 -6.53 -20.03 -8.60
C LEU A 252 -6.17 -20.72 -7.28
N ARG A 253 -5.33 -20.13 -6.43
CA ARG A 253 -5.02 -20.68 -5.09
C ARG A 253 -6.29 -20.84 -4.26
N LYS A 254 -7.21 -19.88 -4.36
CA LYS A 254 -8.53 -19.89 -3.71
C LYS A 254 -9.58 -20.76 -4.41
N LYS A 255 -9.23 -21.41 -5.53
CA LYS A 255 -10.14 -22.21 -6.38
C LYS A 255 -11.31 -21.39 -6.95
N GLU A 256 -11.15 -20.08 -7.08
CA GLU A 256 -12.09 -19.15 -7.71
C GLU A 256 -11.92 -19.21 -9.24
N TRP A 257 -12.16 -20.37 -9.85
CA TRP A 257 -11.78 -20.67 -11.25
C TRP A 257 -12.37 -19.70 -12.28
N VAL A 258 -13.62 -19.28 -12.09
CA VAL A 258 -14.31 -18.34 -12.99
C VAL A 258 -13.56 -17.00 -13.01
N LYS A 259 -13.36 -16.42 -11.82
CA LYS A 259 -12.67 -15.14 -11.64
C LYS A 259 -11.22 -15.20 -12.12
N ALA A 260 -10.50 -16.29 -11.81
CA ALA A 260 -9.15 -16.51 -12.32
C ALA A 260 -9.10 -16.49 -13.85
N GLY A 261 -10.05 -17.18 -14.50
CA GLY A 261 -10.17 -17.21 -15.94
C GLY A 261 -10.50 -15.86 -16.56
N GLU A 262 -11.39 -15.08 -15.94
CA GLU A 262 -11.76 -13.73 -16.38
C GLU A 262 -10.58 -12.75 -16.29
N LEU A 263 -9.86 -12.73 -15.17
CA LEU A 263 -8.68 -11.89 -14.97
C LEU A 263 -7.54 -12.27 -15.95
N ALA A 264 -7.27 -13.57 -16.09
CA ALA A 264 -6.27 -14.07 -17.02
C ALA A 264 -6.61 -13.73 -18.48
N LYS A 265 -7.88 -13.87 -18.86
CA LYS A 265 -8.39 -13.48 -20.18
C LYS A 265 -8.25 -11.99 -20.43
N MET A 266 -8.51 -11.13 -19.43
CA MET A 266 -8.32 -9.69 -19.54
C MET A 266 -6.88 -9.32 -19.92
N VAL A 267 -5.89 -10.00 -19.35
CA VAL A 267 -4.47 -9.82 -19.71
C VAL A 267 -4.18 -10.27 -21.15
N LEU A 268 -4.73 -11.41 -21.58
CA LEU A 268 -4.57 -11.91 -22.95
C LEU A 268 -5.18 -10.99 -24.00
N GLU A 269 -6.35 -10.40 -23.73
CA GLU A 269 -7.07 -9.52 -24.65
C GLU A 269 -6.53 -8.10 -24.66
N ASN A 270 -5.91 -7.65 -23.55
CA ASN A 270 -5.38 -6.31 -23.40
C ASN A 270 -3.88 -6.33 -23.02
N PRO A 271 -3.00 -6.92 -23.87
CA PRO A 271 -1.60 -7.15 -23.53
C PRO A 271 -0.74 -5.87 -23.46
N ASN A 272 -1.33 -4.71 -23.76
CA ASN A 272 -0.70 -3.39 -23.69
C ASN A 272 -1.34 -2.49 -22.60
N MET A 273 -2.16 -3.06 -21.72
CA MET A 273 -2.76 -2.34 -20.59
C MET A 273 -1.73 -2.13 -19.49
N THR A 274 -0.86 -1.15 -19.71
CA THR A 274 0.18 -0.74 -18.76
C THR A 274 0.33 0.77 -18.82
N ASP A 275 0.33 1.43 -17.66
CA ASP A 275 0.67 2.86 -17.51
C ASP A 275 1.93 3.07 -16.66
N SER A 276 2.70 2.01 -16.39
CA SER A 276 3.82 2.09 -15.44
C SER A 276 5.15 2.52 -16.06
N GLY A 277 5.34 2.36 -17.37
CA GLY A 277 6.62 2.63 -18.05
C GLY A 277 7.83 1.82 -17.52
N MET A 278 7.60 0.89 -16.59
CA MET A 278 8.63 0.20 -15.82
C MET A 278 8.91 -1.21 -16.33
N ALA A 279 7.98 -1.81 -17.08
CA ALA A 279 8.14 -3.17 -17.61
C ALA A 279 8.83 -3.15 -18.99
N PRO A 280 10.01 -3.79 -19.15
CA PRO A 280 10.58 -4.04 -20.48
C PRO A 280 9.62 -4.84 -21.38
N GLU A 281 9.76 -4.71 -22.70
CA GLU A 281 8.92 -5.47 -23.65
C GLU A 281 9.01 -6.99 -23.44
N ARG A 282 10.20 -7.50 -23.14
CA ARG A 282 10.45 -8.92 -22.79
C ARG A 282 9.69 -9.37 -21.54
N SER A 283 9.43 -8.43 -20.63
CA SER A 283 8.69 -8.67 -19.41
C SER A 283 7.19 -8.84 -19.69
N ARG A 284 6.66 -7.96 -20.54
CA ARG A 284 5.26 -7.97 -20.98
C ARG A 284 4.86 -9.31 -21.62
N VAL A 285 5.65 -9.81 -22.58
CA VAL A 285 5.34 -11.07 -23.28
C VAL A 285 5.33 -12.28 -22.33
N ARG A 286 6.17 -12.27 -21.29
CA ARG A 286 6.20 -13.30 -20.25
C ARG A 286 4.96 -13.24 -19.36
N ILE A 287 4.51 -12.05 -18.94
CA ILE A 287 3.26 -11.86 -18.17
C ILE A 287 2.08 -12.42 -18.96
N VAL A 288 1.95 -12.02 -20.23
CA VAL A 288 0.83 -12.43 -21.07
C VAL A 288 0.83 -13.95 -21.27
N SER A 289 2.00 -14.54 -21.48
CA SER A 289 2.12 -15.99 -21.66
C SER A 289 1.79 -16.77 -20.39
N TYR A 290 2.22 -16.28 -19.23
CA TYR A 290 1.87 -16.89 -17.96
C TYR A 290 0.38 -16.72 -17.64
N ALA A 291 -0.22 -15.55 -17.92
CA ALA A 291 -1.67 -15.38 -17.81
C ALA A 291 -2.43 -16.38 -18.70
N GLY A 292 -1.92 -16.70 -19.89
CA GLY A 292 -2.50 -17.76 -20.73
C GLY A 292 -2.50 -19.14 -20.08
N ILE A 293 -1.43 -19.49 -19.36
CA ILE A 293 -1.39 -20.71 -18.54
C ILE A 293 -2.48 -20.69 -17.47
N LEU A 294 -2.64 -19.57 -16.74
CA LEU A 294 -3.68 -19.43 -15.72
C LEU A 294 -5.09 -19.57 -16.32
N ALA A 295 -5.31 -19.03 -17.52
CA ALA A 295 -6.56 -19.20 -18.26
C ALA A 295 -6.80 -20.66 -18.66
N MET A 296 -5.77 -21.38 -19.13
CA MET A 296 -5.86 -22.81 -19.45
C MET A 296 -6.22 -23.64 -18.22
N ILE A 297 -5.54 -23.41 -17.07
CA ILE A 297 -5.86 -24.06 -15.79
C ILE A 297 -7.31 -23.79 -15.40
N SER A 298 -7.75 -22.53 -15.49
CA SER A 298 -9.11 -22.13 -15.16
C SER A 298 -10.16 -22.84 -16.02
N VAL A 299 -9.90 -22.99 -17.33
CA VAL A 299 -10.80 -23.68 -18.27
C VAL A 299 -10.96 -25.14 -17.88
N VAL A 300 -9.84 -25.88 -17.75
CA VAL A 300 -9.89 -27.33 -17.50
C VAL A 300 -10.32 -27.66 -16.07
N ALA A 301 -10.13 -26.76 -15.11
CA ALA A 301 -10.64 -26.91 -13.75
C ALA A 301 -12.16 -26.69 -13.64
N GLN A 302 -12.73 -25.80 -14.48
CA GLN A 302 -14.17 -25.56 -14.52
C GLN A 302 -14.93 -26.66 -15.25
N ASN A 303 -14.39 -27.11 -16.38
CA ASN A 303 -14.99 -28.16 -17.17
C ASN A 303 -13.88 -29.05 -17.73
N SER A 304 -13.80 -30.27 -17.19
CA SER A 304 -12.72 -31.20 -17.52
C SER A 304 -12.67 -31.60 -19.00
N ASP A 305 -13.80 -31.43 -19.70
CA ASP A 305 -13.97 -31.79 -21.11
C ASP A 305 -13.71 -30.62 -22.07
N ASP A 306 -13.52 -29.38 -21.58
CA ASP A 306 -13.27 -28.19 -22.41
C ASP A 306 -11.78 -28.04 -22.81
N ILE A 307 -11.18 -29.14 -23.26
CA ILE A 307 -9.79 -29.18 -23.71
C ILE A 307 -9.61 -28.34 -24.98
N GLY A 308 -10.65 -28.26 -25.83
CA GLY A 308 -10.62 -27.48 -27.06
C GLY A 308 -10.33 -26.00 -26.80
N ARG A 309 -10.93 -25.41 -25.75
CA ARG A 309 -10.66 -24.01 -25.40
C ARG A 309 -9.27 -23.82 -24.78
N ALA A 310 -8.78 -24.79 -24.00
CA ALA A 310 -7.40 -24.75 -23.51
C ALA A 310 -6.37 -24.85 -24.66
N GLU A 311 -6.63 -25.68 -25.67
CA GLU A 311 -5.80 -25.77 -26.88
C GLU A 311 -5.83 -24.47 -27.71
N GLN A 312 -6.98 -23.80 -27.82
CA GLN A 312 -7.06 -22.49 -28.48
C GLN A 312 -6.18 -21.44 -27.78
N ILE A 313 -6.20 -21.40 -26.45
CA ILE A 313 -5.32 -20.49 -25.68
C ILE A 313 -3.86 -20.87 -25.92
N ARG A 314 -3.51 -22.16 -25.86
CA ARG A 314 -2.16 -22.67 -26.14
C ARG A 314 -1.68 -22.25 -27.54
N GLN A 315 -2.53 -22.34 -28.56
CA GLN A 315 -2.24 -21.88 -29.92
C GLN A 315 -2.06 -20.36 -29.98
N GLN A 316 -2.89 -19.58 -29.27
CA GLN A 316 -2.72 -18.13 -29.18
C GLN A 316 -1.35 -17.75 -28.60
N LEU A 317 -0.85 -18.51 -27.63
CA LEU A 317 0.45 -18.24 -26.99
C LEU A 317 1.65 -18.43 -27.93
N GLU A 318 1.50 -19.12 -29.07
CA GLU A 318 2.58 -19.30 -30.05
C GLU A 318 3.12 -17.97 -30.60
N GLN A 319 2.28 -16.94 -30.67
CA GLN A 319 2.71 -15.61 -31.11
C GLN A 319 3.74 -14.96 -30.16
N TYR A 320 3.83 -15.44 -28.92
CA TYR A 320 4.77 -14.94 -27.90
C TYR A 320 5.99 -15.86 -27.74
N ARG A 321 6.22 -16.79 -28.66
CA ARG A 321 7.37 -17.72 -28.62
C ARG A 321 8.73 -17.03 -28.82
N GLU A 322 8.74 -15.77 -29.27
CA GLU A 322 9.98 -15.05 -29.53
C GLU A 322 10.88 -14.91 -28.29
N GLY A 323 12.19 -15.01 -28.52
CA GLY A 323 13.21 -14.90 -27.47
C GLY A 323 13.27 -16.14 -26.59
N ASP A 324 13.48 -15.92 -25.29
CA ASP A 324 13.64 -16.96 -24.28
C ASP A 324 12.43 -17.04 -23.35
N ASN A 325 11.22 -16.95 -23.94
CA ASN A 325 9.97 -17.03 -23.19
C ASN A 325 9.63 -18.49 -22.82
N PRO A 326 9.78 -18.89 -21.55
CA PRO A 326 9.61 -20.28 -21.11
C PRO A 326 8.15 -20.74 -21.10
N TYR A 327 7.21 -19.79 -21.06
CA TYR A 327 5.82 -20.07 -20.72
C TYR A 327 5.04 -20.67 -21.89
N VAL A 328 5.51 -20.51 -23.13
CA VAL A 328 4.89 -21.16 -24.30
C VAL A 328 5.09 -22.68 -24.25
N GLU A 329 6.30 -23.15 -23.92
CA GLU A 329 6.58 -24.59 -23.76
C GLU A 329 5.97 -25.16 -22.48
N ALA A 330 5.89 -24.34 -21.43
CA ALA A 330 5.20 -24.70 -20.19
C ALA A 330 3.71 -24.95 -20.45
N ALA A 331 3.03 -24.07 -21.18
CA ALA A 331 1.62 -24.22 -21.56
C ALA A 331 1.38 -25.54 -22.34
N GLN A 332 2.27 -25.86 -23.29
CA GLN A 332 2.20 -27.13 -24.02
C GLN A 332 2.32 -28.35 -23.09
N THR A 333 3.24 -28.28 -22.13
CA THR A 333 3.46 -29.36 -21.15
C THR A 333 2.26 -29.54 -20.24
N LEU A 334 1.69 -28.43 -19.76
CA LEU A 334 0.47 -28.45 -18.96
C LEU A 334 -0.66 -29.17 -19.71
N LEU A 335 -0.90 -28.80 -20.96
CA LEU A 335 -1.98 -29.39 -21.73
C LEU A 335 -1.75 -30.88 -22.01
N GLN A 336 -0.54 -31.27 -22.41
CA GLN A 336 -0.21 -32.68 -22.67
C GLN A 336 -0.44 -33.56 -21.42
N ILE A 337 0.09 -33.15 -20.28
CA ILE A 337 -0.07 -33.93 -19.04
C ILE A 337 -1.53 -33.93 -18.59
N TYR A 338 -2.25 -32.83 -18.77
CA TYR A 338 -3.69 -32.80 -18.47
C TYR A 338 -4.47 -33.75 -19.39
N GLU A 339 -4.15 -33.82 -20.68
CA GLU A 339 -4.79 -34.75 -21.61
C GLU A 339 -4.61 -36.21 -21.21
N GLU A 340 -3.41 -36.57 -20.77
CA GLU A 340 -3.04 -37.92 -20.32
C GLU A 340 -3.65 -38.29 -18.96
N THR A 341 -3.71 -37.34 -18.03
CA THR A 341 -4.03 -37.62 -16.61
C THR A 341 -5.44 -37.20 -16.18
N LYS A 342 -6.03 -36.22 -16.88
CA LYS A 342 -7.25 -35.49 -16.48
C LYS A 342 -7.16 -34.88 -15.08
N ASP A 343 -5.94 -34.56 -14.64
CA ASP A 343 -5.64 -34.05 -13.31
C ASP A 343 -4.90 -32.71 -13.44
N VAL A 344 -5.63 -31.62 -13.21
CA VAL A 344 -5.11 -30.25 -13.35
C VAL A 344 -3.97 -29.98 -12.38
N SER A 345 -3.99 -30.58 -11.18
CA SER A 345 -2.91 -30.42 -10.20
C SER A 345 -1.63 -31.12 -10.65
N LYS A 346 -1.74 -32.35 -11.19
CA LYS A 346 -0.57 -33.04 -11.78
C LYS A 346 -0.02 -32.31 -12.99
N ALA A 347 -0.89 -31.84 -13.88
CA ALA A 347 -0.50 -31.09 -15.06
C ALA A 347 0.25 -29.79 -14.70
N CYS A 348 -0.29 -29.04 -13.74
CA CYS A 348 0.31 -27.82 -13.22
C CYS A 348 1.67 -28.08 -12.54
N SER A 349 1.78 -29.14 -11.74
CA SER A 349 3.05 -29.55 -11.10
C SER A 349 4.11 -29.98 -12.11
N ALA A 350 3.72 -30.75 -13.13
CA ALA A 350 4.63 -31.19 -14.19
C ALA A 350 5.14 -30.01 -15.03
N MET A 351 4.26 -29.05 -15.32
CA MET A 351 4.62 -27.79 -15.95
C MET A 351 5.66 -27.03 -15.13
N GLU A 352 5.40 -26.79 -13.83
CA GLU A 352 6.33 -26.08 -12.95
C GLU A 352 7.71 -26.79 -12.91
N THR A 353 7.72 -28.11 -12.74
CA THR A 353 8.95 -28.91 -12.72
C THR A 353 9.75 -28.76 -14.01
N LYS A 354 9.08 -28.73 -15.17
CA LYS A 354 9.74 -28.56 -16.46
C LYS A 354 10.22 -27.13 -16.69
N SER A 355 9.45 -26.12 -16.26
CA SER A 355 9.88 -24.71 -16.28
C SER A 355 11.11 -24.48 -15.40
N LEU A 356 11.18 -25.13 -14.24
CA LEU A 356 12.33 -25.11 -13.33
C LEU A 356 13.61 -25.72 -13.94
N ALA A 357 13.46 -26.73 -14.80
CA ALA A 357 14.59 -27.35 -15.51
C ALA A 357 15.28 -26.40 -16.51
N GLY A 358 14.66 -25.26 -16.84
CA GLY A 358 15.22 -24.20 -17.69
C GLY A 358 16.24 -23.27 -17.00
N GLY A 359 16.40 -23.34 -15.67
CA GLY A 359 17.37 -22.57 -14.88
C GLY A 359 16.87 -21.22 -14.35
N GLU A 360 17.69 -20.56 -13.50
CA GLU A 360 17.34 -19.32 -12.77
C GLU A 360 16.98 -18.12 -13.67
N ALA A 361 17.54 -18.01 -14.89
CA ALA A 361 17.27 -16.90 -15.83
C ALA A 361 15.79 -16.78 -16.27
N VAL A 362 15.02 -17.84 -16.03
CA VAL A 362 13.56 -17.91 -16.24
C VAL A 362 12.82 -17.12 -15.14
N ALA A 363 13.39 -17.07 -13.92
CA ALA A 363 12.86 -16.46 -12.69
C ALA A 363 13.09 -14.95 -12.59
N ASP A 364 14.25 -14.47 -13.09
CA ASP A 364 14.72 -13.07 -12.98
C ASP A 364 13.65 -12.06 -13.41
N PHE A 365 12.68 -12.51 -14.20
CA PHE A 365 11.52 -11.76 -14.63
C PHE A 365 10.73 -11.10 -13.48
N PHE A 366 10.51 -11.79 -12.37
CA PHE A 366 9.78 -11.23 -11.22
C PHE A 366 10.66 -10.37 -10.31
N GLU A 367 11.97 -10.44 -10.46
CA GLU A 367 12.92 -9.68 -9.63
C GLU A 367 13.07 -8.24 -10.11
N SER A 368 12.73 -7.94 -11.37
CA SER A 368 12.87 -6.59 -11.95
C SER A 368 11.82 -5.56 -11.51
N TYR A 369 10.78 -5.98 -10.79
CA TYR A 369 9.66 -5.10 -10.42
C TYR A 369 9.83 -4.38 -9.08
N GLY A 370 11.02 -4.46 -8.48
CA GLY A 370 11.38 -3.78 -7.24
C GLY A 370 11.15 -4.61 -5.97
N TYR A 371 11.50 -4.04 -4.81
CA TYR A 371 11.36 -4.76 -3.53
C TYR A 371 9.96 -4.66 -2.91
N ALA A 372 9.10 -3.76 -3.38
CA ALA A 372 7.76 -3.55 -2.81
C ALA A 372 6.71 -4.56 -3.31
N GLN A 373 7.11 -5.49 -4.19
CA GLN A 373 6.19 -6.38 -4.88
C GLN A 373 6.15 -7.80 -4.31
N GLU A 374 4.97 -8.43 -4.38
CA GLU A 374 4.87 -9.88 -4.22
C GLU A 374 5.71 -10.52 -5.34
N ARG A 375 6.78 -11.19 -4.93
CA ARG A 375 7.69 -11.87 -5.86
C ARG A 375 7.16 -13.28 -6.09
N MET A 376 6.74 -13.57 -7.31
CA MET A 376 6.63 -14.96 -7.73
C MET A 376 8.05 -15.48 -8.00
N ASN A 377 8.40 -16.60 -7.38
CA ASN A 377 9.59 -17.35 -7.76
C ASN A 377 9.18 -18.55 -8.61
N LEU A 378 10.14 -19.22 -9.25
CA LEU A 378 9.85 -20.38 -10.10
C LEU A 378 9.18 -21.53 -9.37
N MET A 379 9.31 -21.60 -8.04
CA MET A 379 8.67 -22.61 -7.18
C MET A 379 7.20 -22.27 -6.84
N ASN A 380 6.65 -21.23 -7.45
CA ASN A 380 5.29 -20.72 -7.26
C ASN A 380 4.54 -20.51 -8.58
N ILE A 381 5.03 -21.06 -9.70
CA ILE A 381 4.41 -20.95 -11.03
C ILE A 381 3.17 -21.85 -11.12
N CYS A 382 3.10 -22.92 -10.32
CA CYS A 382 1.88 -23.68 -10.16
C CYS A 382 1.07 -23.18 -8.94
N PRO A 383 -0.02 -22.42 -9.13
CA PRO A 383 -0.81 -21.90 -8.01
C PRO A 383 -1.62 -22.97 -7.25
N LEU A 384 -1.60 -24.24 -7.68
CA LEU A 384 -2.44 -25.29 -7.10
C LEU A 384 -1.74 -26.10 -5.98
N LEU A 385 -0.44 -25.93 -5.79
CA LEU A 385 0.37 -26.80 -4.91
C LEU A 385 0.62 -26.22 -3.51
N LYS A 386 0.30 -24.95 -3.27
CA LYS A 386 0.49 -24.28 -1.98
C LYS A 386 -0.84 -23.71 -1.51
N LEU A 387 -1.46 -24.41 -0.56
CA LEU A 387 -2.56 -23.92 0.27
C LEU A 387 -2.02 -23.59 1.65
#